data_AF-A0A356F6T1-F1
#
_entry.id   AF-A0A356F6T1-F1
#
_cell.length_a   1.000
_cell.length_b   1.000
_cell.length_c   1.000
_cell.angle_alpha   90.00
_cell.angle_beta   90.00
_cell.angle_gamma   90.00
#
_symmetry.space_group_name_H-M   'P 1'
#
loop_
_entity.id
_entity.type
_entity.pdbx_description
1 polymer ?
#
loop_
_entity_poly.entity_id
_entity_poly.type
_entity_poly.pdbx_seq_one_letter_code
_entity_poly.pdbx_strand_id
1 'polypeptide(L)' 'MKKIMALFGGLLLLASCASQPTSARYEDELSAWLGQSEEALFAEWGYPNTTYSVGPDSFVATYIKVYHEPIDGDTEP' A
#
# COMPACT_ATOMS: atom_id res chain seq x y z
N MET A 1 -4.86 -23.40 -36.64
CA MET A 1 -5.26 -22.03 -36.23
C MET A 1 -6.17 -22.00 -35.00
N LYS A 2 -7.24 -22.81 -34.93
CA LYS A 2 -8.17 -22.86 -33.78
C LYS A 2 -7.54 -23.22 -32.42
N LYS A 3 -6.49 -24.07 -32.42
CA LYS A 3 -5.74 -24.46 -31.20
C LYS A 3 -4.88 -23.32 -30.62
N ILE A 4 -4.33 -22.46 -31.49
CA ILE A 4 -3.52 -21.30 -31.07
C ILE A 4 -4.43 -20.22 -30.46
N MET A 5 -5.62 -20.05 -31.05
CA MET A 5 -6.63 -19.09 -30.55
C MET A 5 -7.17 -19.50 -29.17
N ALA A 6 -7.34 -20.80 -28.92
CA ALA A 6 -7.69 -21.32 -27.59
C ALA A 6 -6.55 -21.13 -26.57
N LEU A 7 -5.30 -21.30 -26.99
CA LEU A 7 -4.12 -21.11 -26.13
C LEU A 7 -3.98 -19.63 -25.72
N PHE A 8 -4.21 -18.70 -26.65
CA PHE A 8 -4.15 -17.26 -26.40
C PHE A 8 -5.28 -16.79 -25.47
N GLY A 9 -6.49 -17.34 -25.63
CA GLY A 9 -7.61 -17.08 -24.72
C GLY A 9 -7.36 -17.62 -23.31
N GLY A 10 -6.74 -18.79 -23.18
CA GLY A 10 -6.31 -19.32 -21.88
C GLY A 10 -5.29 -18.44 -21.19
N LEU A 11 -4.28 -17.94 -21.92
CA LEU A 11 -3.22 -17.09 -21.37
C LEU A 11 -3.76 -15.77 -20.79
N LEU A 12 -4.80 -15.20 -21.41
CA LEU A 12 -5.45 -13.97 -20.93
C LEU A 12 -6.19 -14.16 -19.61
N LEU A 13 -6.76 -15.35 -19.37
CA LEU A 13 -7.46 -15.65 -18.11
C LEU A 13 -6.49 -15.84 -16.94
N LEU A 14 -5.27 -16.33 -17.20
CA LEU A 14 -4.22 -16.52 -16.19
C LEU A 14 -3.55 -15.20 -15.75
N ALA A 15 -3.63 -14.14 -16.54
CA ALA A 15 -3.04 -12.84 -16.20
C ALA A 15 -3.81 -12.09 -15.09
N SER A 16 -5.09 -12.45 -14.84
CA SER A 16 -5.94 -11.81 -13.82
C SER A 16 -5.58 -12.19 -12.38
N CYS A 17 -4.79 -13.24 -12.16
CA CYS A 17 -4.37 -13.65 -10.81
C CYS A 17 -3.09 -12.93 -10.34
N ALA A 18 -2.35 -12.28 -11.24
CA ALA A 18 -1.11 -11.57 -10.89
C ALA A 18 -1.33 -10.10 -10.51
N SER A 19 -2.53 -9.57 -10.70
CA SER A 19 -2.90 -8.20 -10.33
C SER A 19 -3.51 -8.14 -8.92
N GLN A 20 -3.21 -9.11 -8.07
CA GLN A 20 -3.54 -8.98 -6.66
C GLN A 20 -2.58 -7.94 -6.11
N PRO A 21 -3.06 -6.82 -5.57
CA PRO A 21 -2.16 -5.76 -5.18
C PRO A 21 -1.50 -6.22 -3.88
N THR A 22 -0.19 -6.34 -3.96
CA THR A 22 0.63 -7.00 -2.95
C THR A 22 1.00 -5.99 -1.88
N SER A 23 1.23 -6.46 -0.65
CA SER A 23 1.85 -5.69 0.44
C SER A 23 3.07 -4.87 0.02
N ALA A 24 3.77 -5.28 -1.05
CA ALA A 24 4.83 -4.52 -1.71
C ALA A 24 4.43 -3.06 -2.02
N ARG A 25 3.17 -2.75 -2.36
CA ARG A 25 2.74 -1.36 -2.61
C ARG A 25 2.71 -0.52 -1.35
N TYR A 26 2.25 -1.09 -0.23
CA TYR A 26 2.20 -0.39 1.04
C TYR A 26 3.61 -0.17 1.61
N GLU A 27 4.46 -1.20 1.53
CA GLU A 27 5.88 -1.08 1.92
C GLU A 27 6.63 -0.05 1.05
N ASP A 28 6.36 -0.01 -0.26
CA ASP A 28 6.92 1.01 -1.15
C ASP A 28 6.46 2.43 -0.73
N GLU A 29 5.17 2.60 -0.40
CA GLU A 29 4.64 3.87 0.11
C GLU A 29 5.31 4.30 1.44
N LEU A 30 5.53 3.36 2.36
CA LEU A 30 6.21 3.61 3.63
C LEU A 30 7.71 3.92 3.46
N SER A 31 8.36 3.26 2.50
CA SER A 31 9.80 3.42 2.26
C SER A 31 10.16 4.85 1.84
N ALA A 32 9.23 5.55 1.18
CA ALA A 32 9.38 6.95 0.78
C ALA A 32 9.54 7.91 1.96
N TRP A 33 9.17 7.50 3.18
CA TRP A 33 9.25 8.32 4.38
C TRP A 33 10.68 8.44 4.92
N LEU A 34 11.54 7.46 4.61
CA LEU A 34 12.89 7.41 5.15
C LEU A 34 13.71 8.59 4.65
N GLY A 35 14.18 9.42 5.57
CA GLY A 35 15.01 10.60 5.28
C GLY A 35 14.23 11.86 4.92
N GLN A 36 12.90 11.83 4.93
CA GLN A 36 12.06 13.04 4.81
C GLN A 36 12.05 13.83 6.12
N SER A 37 11.76 15.14 6.03
CA SER A 37 11.50 15.97 7.21
C SER A 37 10.09 15.68 7.75
N GLU A 38 9.87 16.00 9.02
CA GLU A 38 8.57 15.85 9.67
C GLU A 38 7.49 16.66 8.93
N GLU A 39 7.80 17.89 8.52
CA GLU A 39 6.86 18.77 7.83
C GLU A 39 6.46 18.21 6.47
N ALA A 40 7.42 17.62 5.73
CA ALA A 40 7.16 16.98 4.46
C ALA A 40 6.26 15.74 4.62
N LEU A 41 6.52 14.93 5.66
CA LEU A 41 5.69 13.78 6.00
C LEU A 41 4.24 14.21 6.31
N PHE A 42 4.07 15.24 7.13
CA PHE A 42 2.76 15.72 7.54
C PHE A 42 2.00 16.41 6.41
N ALA A 43 2.69 17.07 5.49
CA ALA A 43 2.06 17.67 4.31
C ALA A 43 1.47 16.61 3.37
N GLU A 44 2.15 15.47 3.23
CA GLU A 44 1.74 14.38 2.34
C GLU A 44 0.68 13.47 2.97
N TRP A 45 0.85 13.09 4.25
CA TRP A 45 -0.02 12.11 4.92
C TRP A 45 -1.03 12.73 5.88
N GLY A 46 -0.97 14.05 6.10
CA GLY A 46 -1.74 14.75 7.12
C GLY A 46 -1.09 14.67 8.51
N TYR A 47 -1.77 15.23 9.51
CA TYR A 47 -1.30 15.13 10.89
C TYR A 47 -1.52 13.73 11.46
N PRO A 48 -0.58 13.20 12.26
CA PRO A 48 -0.72 11.90 12.89
C PRO A 48 -1.92 11.85 13.84
N ASN A 49 -2.54 10.68 13.91
CA ASN A 49 -3.65 10.43 14.83
C ASN A 49 -3.19 10.50 16.29
N THR A 50 -1.98 10.00 16.59
CA THR A 50 -1.36 10.09 17.92
C THR A 50 0.15 10.09 17.81
N THR A 51 0.82 10.70 18.79
CA THR A 51 2.28 10.68 18.94
C THR A 51 2.68 10.20 20.33
N TYR A 52 3.67 9.31 20.42
CA TYR A 52 4.23 8.84 21.68
C TYR A 52 5.71 9.24 21.77
N SER A 53 6.07 10.04 22.78
CA SER A 53 7.47 10.37 23.01
C SER A 53 8.24 9.12 23.46
N VAL A 54 9.38 8.87 22.81
CA VAL A 54 10.31 7.79 23.15
C VAL A 54 11.66 8.33 23.62
N GLY A 55 11.89 9.64 23.48
CA GLY A 55 13.07 10.34 23.98
C GLY A 55 12.94 11.86 23.81
N PRO A 56 13.99 12.62 24.15
CA PRO A 56 13.98 14.08 24.06
C PRO A 56 13.79 14.58 22.62
N ASP A 57 14.36 13.87 21.65
CA ASP A 57 14.35 14.27 20.22
C ASP A 57 13.70 13.20 19.32
N SER A 58 12.91 12.29 19.90
CA SER A 58 12.26 11.23 19.14
C SER A 58 10.87 10.88 19.66
N PHE A 59 9.99 10.59 18.73
CA PHE A 59 8.63 10.15 18.99
C PHE A 59 8.19 9.14 17.92
N VAL A 60 7.17 8.37 18.26
CA VAL A 60 6.47 7.47 17.35
C VAL A 60 5.17 8.16 16.95
N ALA A 61 4.96 8.35 15.64
CA ALA A 61 3.72 8.85 15.07
C ALA A 61 2.85 7.68 14.58
N THR A 62 1.55 7.69 14.86
CA THR A 62 0.61 6.69 14.36
C THR A 62 -0.38 7.32 13.37
N TYR A 63 -0.62 6.62 12.28
CA TYR A 63 -1.58 7.00 11.23
C TYR A 63 -2.60 5.90 11.06
N ILE A 64 -3.85 6.28 10.81
CA ILE A 64 -4.94 5.34 10.52
C ILE A 64 -5.42 5.70 9.11
N LYS A 65 -5.26 4.76 8.18
CA LYS A 65 -5.74 4.88 6.81
C LYS A 65 -7.04 4.09 6.72
N VAL A 66 -8.15 4.78 6.54
CA VAL A 66 -9.48 4.16 6.41
C VAL A 66 -9.79 3.98 4.94
N TYR A 67 -10.12 2.76 4.55
CA TYR A 67 -10.54 2.44 3.20
C TYR A 67 -12.06 2.29 3.16
N HIS A 68 -12.71 2.85 2.13
CA HIS A 68 -14.17 2.77 1.97
C HIS A 68 -14.64 1.51 1.24
N GLU A 69 -13.68 0.74 0.71
CA GLU A 69 -13.88 -0.53 0.04
C GLU A 69 -12.66 -1.42 0.32
N PRO A 70 -12.81 -2.76 0.26
CA PRO A 70 -11.68 -3.66 0.43
C PRO A 70 -10.59 -3.33 -0.58
N ILE A 71 -9.40 -3.00 -0.09
CA ILE A 71 -8.22 -2.84 -0.92
C ILE A 71 -7.48 -4.18 -0.88
N ASP A 72 -7.10 -4.67 -2.05
CA ASP A 72 -6.23 -5.83 -2.20
C ASP A 72 -6.75 -7.20 -1.73
N GLY A 73 -8.07 -7.31 -1.53
CA GLY A 73 -8.67 -8.48 -0.91
C GLY A 73 -8.48 -8.52 0.61
N ASP A 74 -7.94 -7.45 1.19
CA ASP A 74 -7.91 -7.23 2.62
C ASP A 74 -9.31 -6.79 3.08
N THR A 75 -10.00 -7.72 3.73
CA THR A 75 -11.36 -7.53 4.26
C THR A 75 -11.37 -7.35 5.77
N GLU A 76 -10.20 -7.23 6.41
CA GLU A 76 -10.15 -6.97 7.83
C GLU A 76 -10.60 -5.53 8.15
N PRO A 77 -11.41 -5.34 9.21
CA PRO A 77 -12.09 -4.09 9.52
C PRO A 77 -11.19 -2.99 10.09
#